data_AF-A0A6A6F6B4-F1
#
_entry.id   AF-A0A6A6F6B4-F1
#
_cell.length_a   1.000
_cell.length_b   1.000
_cell.length_c   1.000
_cell.angle_alpha   90.00
_cell.angle_beta   90.00
_cell.angle_gamma   90.00
#
_symmetry.space_group_name_H-M   'P 1'
#
loop_
_entity.id
_entity.type
_entity.pdbx_description
1 polymer ?
#
loop_
_entity_poly.entity_id
_entity_poly.type
_entity_poly.pdbx_seq_one_letter_code
_entity_poly.pdbx_strand_id
1 'polypeptide(L)'
;MIHEDNLRQTPPFFRAALDKHWTEGATSGIVMPEDDIKVVSEYVGWLYRAICMENCTDDDGNYLSGQWETLAKLYVYGDQVQDARFCNAVLARMLDYIDKIALFPDEGAIQAVYEGTPVNSPVRRLFART
;
A
#
# COMPACT_ATOMS: atom_id res chain seq x y z
N MET A 1 18.32 0.93 -15.82
CA MET A 1 18.31 1.96 -16.87
C MET A 1 16.88 2.44 -16.99
N ILE A 2 16.63 3.66 -16.53
CA ILE A 2 15.29 4.22 -16.27
C ILE A 2 14.74 4.75 -17.59
N HIS A 3 13.59 4.26 -18.05
CA HIS A 3 12.88 4.87 -19.16
C HIS A 3 11.86 5.87 -18.61
N GLU A 4 12.18 7.17 -18.78
CA GLU A 4 11.35 8.32 -18.40
C GLU A 4 9.90 8.24 -18.89
N ASP A 5 9.65 7.53 -20.01
CA ASP A 5 8.34 7.49 -20.63
C ASP A 5 7.28 6.68 -19.84
N ASN A 6 7.70 5.72 -18.99
CA ASN A 6 6.76 4.96 -18.14
C ASN A 6 6.34 5.72 -16.87
N LEU A 7 7.08 6.76 -16.48
CA LEU A 7 6.79 7.62 -15.32
C LEU A 7 5.75 8.72 -15.64
N ARG A 8 5.14 8.72 -16.82
CA ARG A 8 4.08 9.70 -17.15
C ARG A 8 2.70 9.30 -16.61
N GLN A 9 2.53 8.06 -16.15
CA GLN A 9 1.31 7.60 -15.48
C GLN A 9 1.39 7.67 -13.94
N THR A 10 2.45 8.28 -13.41
CA THR A 10 2.68 8.35 -11.97
C THR A 10 1.60 9.21 -11.28
N PRO A 11 1.08 8.80 -10.12
CA PRO A 11 0.05 9.53 -9.39
C PRO A 11 0.40 11.01 -9.18
N PRO A 12 -0.60 11.88 -8.97
CA PRO A 12 -0.40 13.32 -8.78
C PRO A 12 0.69 13.66 -7.75
N PHE A 13 0.87 12.81 -6.73
CA PHE A 13 1.92 12.94 -5.73
C PHE A 13 3.34 12.90 -6.32
N PHE A 14 3.66 11.91 -7.14
CA PHE A 14 4.98 11.81 -7.76
C PHE A 14 5.17 12.86 -8.84
N ARG A 15 4.11 13.27 -9.56
CA ARG A 15 4.18 14.42 -10.45
C ARG A 15 4.50 15.70 -9.68
N ALA A 16 3.84 15.95 -8.56
CA ALA A 16 4.11 17.12 -7.72
C ALA A 16 5.50 17.08 -7.06
N ALA A 17 5.96 15.89 -6.66
CA ALA A 17 7.29 15.66 -6.10
C ALA A 17 8.41 15.81 -7.16
N LEU A 18 8.11 15.54 -8.43
CA LEU A 18 9.06 15.64 -9.55
C LEU A 18 9.02 16.98 -10.29
N ASP A 19 7.88 17.70 -10.32
CA ASP A 19 7.73 18.99 -11.03
C ASP A 19 8.28 20.18 -10.24
N LYS A 20 8.28 20.11 -8.90
CA LYS A 20 8.77 21.21 -8.07
C LYS A 20 10.17 20.88 -7.63
N HIS A 21 11.15 21.44 -8.35
CA HIS A 21 12.47 21.80 -7.81
C HIS A 21 12.97 20.77 -6.78
N TRP A 22 13.60 19.69 -7.28
CA TRP A 22 14.43 18.80 -6.48
C TRP A 22 15.60 19.61 -5.91
N THR A 23 15.29 20.43 -4.92
CA THR A 23 16.22 21.19 -4.11
C THR A 23 16.58 20.22 -3.02
N GLU A 24 17.78 19.63 -3.11
CA GLU A 24 18.43 19.01 -1.97
C GLU A 24 18.20 19.89 -0.73
N GLY A 25 17.36 19.44 0.21
CA GLY A 25 17.25 20.07 1.53
C GLY A 25 15.88 20.60 1.98
N ALA A 26 14.80 20.50 1.20
CA ALA A 26 13.46 20.79 1.72
C ALA A 26 12.78 19.51 2.23
N THR A 27 12.99 19.21 3.52
CA THR A 27 12.43 18.08 4.25
C THR A 27 10.89 18.14 4.30
N SER A 28 10.23 17.71 3.23
CA SER A 28 8.94 17.00 3.34
C SER A 28 9.25 15.50 3.35
N GLY A 29 10.08 15.10 4.32
CA GLY A 29 10.39 13.69 4.52
C GLY A 29 9.12 12.99 4.94
N ILE A 30 8.62 12.09 4.10
CA ILE A 30 7.77 11.00 4.59
C ILE A 30 8.66 10.30 5.61
N VAL A 31 8.33 10.42 6.90
CA VAL A 31 9.00 9.66 7.95
C VAL A 31 8.61 8.21 7.71
N MET A 32 9.46 7.50 6.97
CA MET A 32 9.35 6.07 6.81
C MET A 32 10.10 5.45 7.97
N PRO A 33 9.43 4.80 8.94
CA PRO A 33 10.13 3.95 9.87
C PRO A 33 10.89 2.90 9.06
N GLU A 34 12.13 2.63 9.43
CA GLU A 34 13.13 1.85 8.67
C GLU A 34 12.66 0.43 8.30
N ASP A 35 11.55 -0.04 8.86
CA ASP A 35 10.89 -1.32 8.59
C ASP A 35 10.07 -1.37 7.27
N ASP A 36 9.91 -0.24 6.54
CA ASP A 36 9.00 -0.16 5.39
C ASP A 36 9.64 -0.34 4.00
N ILE A 37 10.89 -0.85 3.92
CA ILE A 37 11.53 -1.18 2.63
C ILE A 37 10.65 -2.13 1.81
N LYS A 38 9.98 -3.08 2.48
CA LYS A 38 9.04 -4.01 1.83
C LYS A 38 7.85 -3.28 1.22
N VAL A 39 7.25 -2.33 1.95
CA VAL A 39 6.07 -1.58 1.49
C VAL A 39 6.41 -0.68 0.31
N VAL A 40 7.54 0.02 0.37
CA VAL A 40 8.04 0.82 -0.75
C VAL A 40 8.36 -0.06 -1.96
N SER A 41 9.03 -1.20 -1.73
CA SER A 41 9.39 -2.13 -2.82
C SER A 41 8.15 -2.69 -3.51
N GLU A 42 7.11 -3.02 -2.75
CA GLU A 42 5.85 -3.52 -3.28
C GLU A 42 5.09 -2.42 -4.04
N TYR A 43 5.06 -1.19 -3.51
CA TYR A 43 4.47 -0.06 -4.22
C TYR A 43 5.20 0.25 -5.53
N VAL A 44 6.54 0.22 -5.53
CA VAL A 44 7.33 0.35 -6.77
C VAL A 44 7.00 -0.80 -7.73
N GLY A 45 6.93 -2.03 -7.24
CA GLY A 45 6.49 -3.19 -8.02
C GLY A 45 5.12 -2.98 -8.67
N TRP A 46 4.15 -2.47 -7.89
CA TRP A 46 2.82 -2.10 -8.37
C TRP A 46 2.86 -1.05 -9.49
N LEU A 47 3.67 0.00 -9.35
CA LEU A 47 3.77 1.04 -10.38
C LEU A 47 4.23 0.48 -11.74
N TYR A 48 5.03 -0.57 -11.75
CA TYR A 48 5.50 -1.21 -12.99
C TYR A 48 4.56 -2.31 -13.50
N ARG A 49 4.00 -3.13 -12.61
CA ARG A 49 3.28 -4.36 -13.00
C ARG A 49 1.76 -4.23 -12.91
N ALA A 50 1.24 -3.27 -12.16
CA ALA A 50 -0.15 -3.22 -11.72
C ALA A 50 -0.61 -4.55 -11.09
N ILE A 51 0.30 -5.20 -10.35
CA ILE A 51 0.04 -6.40 -9.54
C ILE A 51 0.44 -6.07 -8.10
N CYS A 52 -0.51 -6.23 -7.18
CA CYS A 52 -0.30 -5.98 -5.75
C CYS A 52 -0.24 -7.32 -5.03
N MET A 53 0.81 -7.52 -4.24
CA MET A 53 1.10 -8.70 -3.42
C MET A 53 1.22 -9.97 -4.26
N GLU A 54 2.14 -9.95 -5.22
CA GLU A 54 2.52 -11.11 -6.01
C GLU A 54 3.19 -12.16 -5.09
N ASN A 55 2.68 -13.41 -5.07
CA ASN A 55 3.13 -14.51 -4.20
C ASN A 55 2.79 -14.39 -2.70
N CYS A 56 1.58 -13.90 -2.39
CA CYS A 56 1.09 -13.91 -1.01
C CYS A 56 0.60 -15.28 -0.51
N THR A 57 0.60 -16.29 -1.38
CA THR A 57 0.24 -17.67 -1.09
C THR A 57 1.44 -18.61 -1.23
N ASP A 58 1.46 -19.67 -0.45
CA ASP A 58 2.33 -20.83 -0.66
C ASP A 58 1.90 -21.65 -1.89
N ASP A 59 2.64 -22.73 -2.17
CA ASP A 59 2.38 -23.63 -3.31
C ASP A 59 1.01 -24.32 -3.22
N ASP A 60 0.44 -24.41 -2.01
CA ASP A 60 -0.88 -24.99 -1.74
C ASP A 60 -2.01 -23.93 -1.83
N GLY A 61 -1.67 -22.68 -2.12
CA GLY A 61 -2.62 -21.57 -2.20
C GLY A 61 -3.04 -21.00 -0.83
N ASN A 62 -2.41 -21.44 0.26
CA ASN A 62 -2.62 -20.86 1.58
C ASN A 62 -1.85 -19.57 1.68
N TYR A 63 -2.45 -18.55 2.26
CA TYR A 63 -1.74 -17.30 2.43
C TYR A 63 -0.71 -17.38 3.55
N LEU A 64 0.43 -16.73 3.33
CA LEU A 64 1.52 -16.66 4.31
C LEU A 64 1.06 -15.90 5.58
N SER A 65 1.75 -16.07 6.71
CA SER A 65 1.46 -15.28 7.92
C SER A 65 1.88 -13.81 7.76
N GLY A 66 1.23 -12.89 8.48
CA GLY A 66 1.55 -11.45 8.48
C GLY A 66 1.11 -10.68 7.23
N GLN A 67 0.24 -11.28 6.41
CA GLN A 67 -0.27 -10.64 5.20
C GLN A 67 -1.22 -9.49 5.51
N TRP A 68 -2.02 -9.61 6.57
CA TRP A 68 -2.91 -8.54 7.01
C TRP A 68 -2.16 -7.27 7.39
N GLU A 69 -1.11 -7.38 8.20
CA GLU A 69 -0.26 -6.25 8.56
C GLU A 69 0.40 -5.63 7.31
N THR A 70 0.90 -6.47 6.39
CA THR A 70 1.50 -5.96 5.14
C THR A 70 0.46 -5.21 4.29
N LEU A 71 -0.73 -5.78 4.09
CA LEU A 71 -1.81 -5.15 3.34
C LEU A 71 -2.27 -3.83 3.99
N ALA A 72 -2.36 -3.80 5.32
CA ALA A 72 -2.70 -2.59 6.07
C ALA A 72 -1.67 -1.48 5.83
N LYS A 73 -0.36 -1.78 5.95
CA LYS A 73 0.71 -0.82 5.69
C LYS A 73 0.74 -0.34 4.23
N LEU A 74 0.51 -1.24 3.27
CA LEU A 74 0.40 -0.86 1.85
C LEU A 74 -0.76 0.11 1.61
N TYR A 75 -1.92 -0.13 2.22
CA TYR A 75 -3.06 0.77 2.10
C TYR A 75 -2.75 2.14 2.70
N VAL A 76 -2.19 2.17 3.92
CA VAL A 76 -1.76 3.40 4.60
C VAL A 76 -0.79 4.18 3.72
N TYR A 77 0.22 3.50 3.16
CA TYR A 77 1.19 4.13 2.26
C TYR A 77 0.51 4.70 1.01
N GLY A 78 -0.39 3.94 0.39
CA GLY A 78 -1.19 4.40 -0.75
C GLY A 78 -2.00 5.66 -0.45
N ASP A 79 -2.60 5.73 0.73
CA ASP A 79 -3.37 6.89 1.20
C ASP A 79 -2.46 8.11 1.40
N GLN A 80 -1.27 7.91 2.00
CA GLN A 80 -0.26 8.95 2.19
C GLN A 80 0.25 9.52 0.87
N VAL A 81 0.54 8.66 -0.12
CA VAL A 81 0.98 9.09 -1.46
C VAL A 81 -0.20 9.43 -2.38
N GLN A 82 -1.43 9.41 -1.86
CA GLN A 82 -2.66 9.76 -2.58
C GLN A 82 -2.85 8.99 -3.89
N ASP A 83 -2.43 7.73 -3.95
CA ASP A 83 -2.68 6.85 -5.10
C ASP A 83 -3.94 6.01 -4.87
N ALA A 84 -5.08 6.57 -5.25
CA ALA A 84 -6.37 5.89 -5.14
C ALA A 84 -6.43 4.57 -5.94
N ARG A 85 -5.66 4.43 -7.03
CA ARG A 85 -5.63 3.17 -7.81
C ARG A 85 -4.94 2.08 -7.02
N PHE A 86 -3.83 2.43 -6.37
CA PHE A 86 -3.13 1.51 -5.49
C PHE A 86 -3.97 1.15 -4.26
N CYS A 87 -4.58 2.12 -3.58
CA CYS A 87 -5.48 1.85 -2.44
C CYS A 87 -6.63 0.90 -2.81
N ASN A 88 -7.25 1.09 -3.99
CA ASN A 88 -8.31 0.22 -4.47
C ASN A 88 -7.79 -1.20 -4.78
N ALA A 89 -6.58 -1.33 -5.32
CA ALA A 89 -5.97 -2.63 -5.57
C ALA A 89 -5.66 -3.39 -4.27
N VAL A 90 -5.13 -2.68 -3.26
CA VAL A 90 -4.88 -3.25 -1.93
C VAL A 90 -6.19 -3.66 -1.26
N LEU A 91 -7.25 -2.83 -1.33
CA LEU A 91 -8.58 -3.18 -0.81
C LEU A 91 -9.17 -4.40 -1.50
N ALA A 92 -9.05 -4.49 -2.83
CA ALA A 92 -9.50 -5.67 -3.57
C ALA A 92 -8.78 -6.93 -3.10
N ARG A 93 -7.48 -6.84 -2.82
CA ARG A 93 -6.71 -7.95 -2.22
C ARG A 93 -7.17 -8.31 -0.82
N MET A 94 -7.50 -7.34 0.04
CA MET A 94 -8.07 -7.60 1.36
C MET A 94 -9.43 -8.32 1.28
N LEU A 95 -10.28 -7.94 0.32
CA LEU A 95 -11.57 -8.61 0.07
C LEU A 95 -11.36 -10.04 -0.43
N ASP A 96 -10.46 -10.24 -1.41
CA ASP A 96 -10.09 -11.58 -1.88
C ASP A 96 -9.62 -12.48 -0.72
N TYR A 97 -8.89 -11.90 0.25
CA TYR A 97 -8.39 -12.59 1.44
C TYR A 97 -9.52 -13.02 2.39
N ILE A 98 -10.45 -12.11 2.67
CA ILE A 98 -11.63 -12.40 3.50
C ILE A 98 -12.45 -13.52 2.85
N ASP A 99 -12.71 -13.41 1.55
CA ASP A 99 -13.56 -14.36 0.82
C ASP A 99 -12.93 -15.77 0.75
N LYS A 100 -11.60 -15.87 0.64
CA LYS A 100 -10.92 -17.15 0.45
C LYS A 100 -10.58 -17.89 1.74
N ILE A 101 -10.20 -17.17 2.79
CA ILE A 101 -9.65 -17.79 4.01
C ILE A 101 -10.54 -17.57 5.22
N ALA A 102 -11.50 -16.65 5.17
CA ALA A 102 -12.30 -16.22 6.32
C ALA A 102 -11.45 -15.80 7.53
N LEU A 103 -10.21 -15.33 7.28
CA LEU A 103 -9.31 -14.82 8.31
C LEU A 103 -9.47 -13.32 8.44
N PHE A 104 -9.71 -12.89 9.67
CA PHE A 104 -9.91 -11.49 10.04
C PHE A 104 -8.57 -10.76 10.22
N PRO A 105 -8.54 -9.42 10.08
CA PRO A 105 -7.35 -8.62 10.37
C PRO A 105 -6.80 -8.90 11.76
N ASP A 106 -5.48 -9.07 11.86
CA ASP A 106 -4.80 -9.19 13.16
C ASP A 106 -4.68 -7.82 13.85
N GLU A 107 -4.30 -7.84 15.13
CA GLU A 107 -4.15 -6.62 15.96
C GLU A 107 -3.19 -5.61 15.31
N GLY A 108 -2.09 -6.09 14.72
CA GLY A 108 -1.11 -5.24 14.03
C GLY A 108 -1.70 -4.53 12.82
N ALA A 109 -2.49 -5.23 12.01
CA ALA A 109 -3.19 -4.66 10.87
C ALA A 109 -4.23 -3.61 11.30
N ILE A 110 -5.00 -3.90 12.35
CA ILE A 110 -6.01 -2.97 12.90
C ILE A 110 -5.30 -1.69 13.38
N GLN A 111 -4.24 -1.83 14.17
CA GLN A 111 -3.47 -0.70 14.68
C GLN A 111 -2.92 0.14 13.53
N ALA A 112 -2.26 -0.48 12.55
CA ALA A 112 -1.68 0.22 11.40
C ALA A 112 -2.74 1.03 10.63
N VAL A 113 -3.92 0.47 10.38
CA VAL A 113 -5.01 1.17 9.69
C VAL A 113 -5.54 2.35 10.50
N TYR A 114 -5.79 2.16 11.80
CA TYR A 114 -6.41 3.17 12.65
C TYR A 114 -5.46 4.29 13.05
N GLU A 115 -4.15 4.06 13.05
CA GLU A 115 -3.14 5.10 13.26
C GLU A 115 -2.77 5.80 11.94
N GLY A 116 -2.77 5.08 10.82
CA GLY A 116 -2.22 5.55 9.55
C GLY A 116 -3.20 6.21 8.57
N THR A 117 -4.51 6.15 8.80
CA THR A 117 -5.53 6.70 7.86
C THR A 117 -6.45 7.72 8.54
N PRO A 118 -7.23 8.55 7.83
CA PRO A 118 -8.26 9.39 8.45
C PRO A 118 -9.51 8.59 8.86
N VAL A 119 -10.29 9.10 9.80
CA VAL A 119 -11.51 8.45 10.35
C VAL A 119 -12.50 7.98 9.26
N ASN A 120 -12.62 8.73 8.16
CA ASN A 120 -13.55 8.44 7.08
C ASN A 120 -13.00 7.47 6.02
N SER A 121 -11.78 6.93 6.21
CA SER A 121 -11.12 6.07 5.25
C SER A 121 -11.92 4.79 4.98
N PRO A 122 -12.12 4.38 3.71
CA PRO A 122 -12.84 3.17 3.35
C PRO A 122 -12.36 1.90 4.04
N VAL A 123 -11.05 1.73 4.23
CA VAL A 123 -10.47 0.55 4.89
C VAL A 123 -10.95 0.38 6.34
N ARG A 124 -11.17 1.47 7.09
CA ARG A 124 -11.69 1.40 8.46
C ARG A 124 -13.10 0.82 8.51
N ARG A 125 -13.92 1.09 7.49
CA ARG A 125 -15.26 0.50 7.36
C ARG A 125 -15.22 -0.98 7.02
N LEU A 126 -14.20 -1.42 6.27
CA LEU A 126 -13.98 -2.83 6.01
C LEU A 126 -13.68 -3.56 7.32
N PHE A 127 -12.71 -3.07 8.10
CA PHE A 127 -12.25 -3.72 9.33
C PHE A 127 -13.30 -3.71 10.45
N ALA A 128 -14.21 -2.74 10.46
CA ALA A 128 -15.31 -2.71 11.44
C ALA A 128 -16.47 -3.67 11.12
N ARG A 129 -16.50 -4.26 9.92
CA ARG A 129 -17.59 -5.14 9.45
C ARG A 129 -17.21 -6.63 9.43
N THR A 130 -15.93 -6.90 9.55
CA THR A 130 -15.35 -8.23 9.60
C THR A 130 -15.23 -8.63 11.07
#